data_AF-A0A7W9Y6F6-F1
#
_entry.id   AF-A0A7W9Y6F6-F1
#
_cell.length_a   1.000
_cell.length_b   1.000
_cell.length_c   1.000
_cell.angle_alpha   90.00
_cell.angle_beta   90.00
_cell.angle_gamma   90.00
#
_symmetry.space_group_name_H-M   'P 1'
#
loop_
_entity.id
_entity.type
_entity.pdbx_description
1 polymer ?
#
loop_
_entity_poly.entity_id
_entity_poly.type
_entity_poly.pdbx_seq_one_letter_code
_entity_poly.pdbx_strand_id
1 'polypeptide(L)' 'MEDFIARKNIERYKKLLEERSWTALERQTLLNLIQEEEHKLISKGSGRDK' A
#
# COMPACT_ATOMS: atom_id res chain seq x y z
N MET A 1 -11.00 -2.32 -11.15
CA MET A 1 -11.60 -1.88 -9.87
C MET A 1 -10.62 -2.07 -8.71
N GLU A 2 -10.03 -3.26 -8.57
CA GLU A 2 -9.07 -3.55 -7.49
C GLU A 2 -7.78 -2.70 -7.54
N ASP A 3 -7.20 -2.45 -8.72
CA ASP A 3 -6.02 -1.58 -8.85
C ASP A 3 -6.29 -0.14 -8.39
N PHE A 4 -7.51 0.35 -8.61
CA PHE A 4 -7.93 1.68 -8.17
C PHE A 4 -8.02 1.73 -6.63
N ILE A 5 -8.58 0.67 -6.02
CA ILE A 5 -8.67 0.54 -4.57
C ILE A 5 -7.27 0.48 -3.95
N ALA A 6 -6.37 -0.35 -4.49
CA ALA A 6 -5.01 -0.48 -3.99
C ALA A 6 -4.24 0.86 -4.05
N ARG A 7 -4.35 1.60 -5.17
CA ARG A 7 -3.75 2.93 -5.29
C ARG A 7 -4.32 3.93 -4.27
N LYS A 8 -5.63 3.91 -4.04
CA LYS A 8 -6.27 4.77 -3.03
C LYS A 8 -5.86 4.42 -1.59
N ASN A 9 -5.68 3.14 -1.31
CA ASN A 9 -5.18 2.67 0.00
C ASN A 9 -3.74 3.13 0.24
N ILE A 10 -2.85 2.96 -0.74
CA ILE A 10 -1.46 3.43 -0.67
C ILE A 10 -1.39 4.94 -0.39
N GLU A 11 -2.17 5.73 -1.15
CA GLU A 11 -2.25 7.19 -0.97
C GLU A 11 -2.68 7.54 0.46
N ARG A 12 -3.71 6.87 0.98
CA ARG A 12 -4.21 7.08 2.34
C ARG A 12 -3.18 6.71 3.41
N TYR A 13 -2.49 5.58 3.28
CA TYR A 13 -1.49 5.15 4.26
C TYR A 13 -0.26 6.06 4.26
N LYS A 14 0.19 6.54 3.10
CA LYS A 14 1.26 7.55 2.99
C LYS A 14 0.86 8.84 3.68
N LYS A 15 -0.37 9.32 3.45
CA LYS A 15 -0.90 10.50 4.12
C LYS A 15 -0.98 10.33 5.64
N LEU A 16 -1.42 9.16 6.13
CA LEU A 16 -1.42 8.86 7.56
C LEU A 16 -0.02 8.93 8.17
N LEU A 17 1.03 8.47 7.47
CA LEU A 17 2.42 8.57 7.92
C LEU A 17 2.91 10.03 8.08
N GLU A 18 2.32 10.97 7.34
CA GLU A 18 2.68 12.39 7.36
C GLU A 18 1.85 13.19 8.39
N GLU A 19 0.58 12.84 8.59
CA GLU A 19 -0.36 13.62 9.41
C GLU A 19 -0.24 13.40 10.92
N ARG A 20 0.41 12.31 11.36
CA ARG A 20 0.46 11.93 12.78
C ARG A 20 1.80 11.34 13.18
N SER A 21 2.20 11.58 14.43
CA SER A 21 3.30 10.84 15.06
C SER A 21 2.84 9.43 15.45
N TRP A 22 3.47 8.44 14.85
CA TRP A 22 3.24 7.02 15.12
C TRP A 22 4.36 6.47 15.99
N THR A 23 4.05 5.48 16.81
CA THR A 23 5.08 4.64 17.41
C THR A 23 5.85 3.87 16.32
N ALA A 24 7.04 3.37 16.64
CA ALA A 24 7.83 2.60 15.69
C ALA A 24 7.07 1.37 15.16
N LEU A 25 6.29 0.71 16.04
CA LEU A 25 5.47 -0.45 15.67
C LEU A 25 4.34 -0.07 14.72
N GLU A 26 3.56 0.97 15.03
CA GLU A 26 2.47 1.44 14.16
C GLU A 26 2.98 1.92 12.81
N ARG A 27 4.13 2.61 12.79
CA ARG A 27 4.81 3.03 11.56
C ARG A 27 5.20 1.80 10.72
N GLN A 28 5.75 0.76 11.33
CA GLN A 28 6.09 -0.48 10.64
C GLN A 28 4.84 -1.16 10.08
N THR A 29 3.73 -1.20 10.84
CA THR A 29 2.46 -1.74 10.35
C THR A 29 1.95 -1.00 9.11
N LEU A 30 1.98 0.34 9.11
CA LEU A 30 1.57 1.14 7.95
C LEU A 30 2.45 0.88 6.72
N LEU A 31 3.76 0.74 6.92
CA LEU A 31 4.69 0.40 5.83
C LEU A 31 4.40 -1.00 5.26
N ASN A 32 4.10 -1.99 6.10
CA ASN A 32 3.73 -3.33 5.66
C ASN A 32 2.44 -3.31 4.83
N LEU A 33 1.42 -2.56 5.29
CA LEU A 33 0.16 -2.40 4.55
C LEU A 33 0.38 -1.74 3.17
N ILE A 34 1.27 -0.74 3.08
CA ILE A 34 1.64 -0.14 1.79
C ILE A 34 2.29 -1.19 0.87
N GLN A 35 3.23 -1.97 1.38
CA GLN A 35 3.91 -3.01 0.61
C GLN A 35 2.94 -4.08 0.10
N GLU A 36 1.96 -4.50 0.92
CA GLU A 36 0.92 -5.45 0.51
C GLU A 36 0.08 -4.92 -0.66
N GLU A 37 -0.34 -3.65 -0.60
CA GLU A 37 -1.09 -3.03 -1.70
C GLU A 37 -0.23 -2.85 -2.96
N GLU A 38 1.07 -2.52 -2.82
CA GLU A 38 2.02 -2.46 -3.94
C GLU A 38 2.22 -3.84 -4.58
N HIS A 39 2.31 -4.90 -3.77
CA HIS A 39 2.39 -6.28 -4.24
C HIS A 39 1.13 -6.71 -5.03
N LYS A 40 -0.07 -6.30 -4.58
CA LYS A 40 -1.32 -6.57 -5.32
C LYS A 40 -1.30 -5.97 -6.72
N LEU A 41 -0.72 -4.78 -6.88
CA LEU A 41 -0.58 -4.12 -8.17
C LEU A 41 0.45 -4.82 -9.09
N ILE A 42 1.56 -5.29 -8.51
CA ILE A 42 2.62 -5.97 -9.27
C ILE A 42 2.19 -7.39 -9.68
N SER A 43 1.59 -8.14 -8.77
CA SER A 43 1.15 -9.53 -9.01
C SER A 43 0.13 -9.63 -10.15
N LYS A 44 -0.67 -8.58 -10.40
CA LYS A 44 -1.58 -8.52 -11.54
C LYS A 44 -0.93 -8.10 -12.86
N GLY A 45 0.19 -7.38 -12.81
CA GLY A 45 0.98 -7.02 -14.00
C GLY A 45 1.70 -8.23 -14.61
N SER A 46 2.13 -9.18 -13.78
CA SER A 46 2.92 -10.35 -14.20
C SER A 46 2.12 -11.49 -14.87
N GLY A 47 0.79 -11.37 -14.97
CA GLY A 47 -0.08 -12.38 -15.59
C GLY A 47 -0.42 -12.11 -17.07
N ARG A 48 0.16 -11.07 -17.68
CA ARG A 48 -0.18 -10.60 -19.04
C ARG A 48 0.88 -10.95 -20.09
N ASP A 49 1.70 -11.96 -19.82
CA ASP A 49 2.66 -12.55 -20.75
C ASP A 49 2.56 -14.09 -20.67
N LYS A 50 1.50 -14.67 -21.25
CA LYS A 50 1.45 -16.09 -21.64
C LYS A 50 0.60 -16.25 -22.89
#